data_AF-A0A1V3WIK6-F1
#
_entry.id   AF-A0A1V3WIK6-F1
#
_cell.length_a   1.000
_cell.length_b   1.000
_cell.length_c   1.000
_cell.angle_alpha   90.00
_cell.angle_beta   90.00
_cell.angle_gamma   90.00
#
_symmetry.space_group_name_H-M   'P 1'
#
loop_
_entity.id
_entity.type
_entity.pdbx_description
1 polymer ?
#
loop_
_entity_poly.entity_id
_entity_poly.type
_entity_poly.pdbx_seq_one_letter_code
_entity_poly.pdbx_strand_id
1 'polypeptide(L)'
;MSKVPFLSRAAFARITDPLARALLRIGLTPDAVTIIGTTASVAGALVLFPMGKLFPGACVVWFFVLFDMLDGAMARQRGGGTRFGAVLDAACDRISDGAVFSGLLWWIAFGMRDRLLVVATLTCLVTSQVISYIKARAEASGLRGDGGIIERPERLIIVLVGAGVSDFPFIAWPPALPVAMWVLAVASVITLGQRLHTVWTSPGPPIAYRRRAVGPKRKATRNRATPERRSSDHHPGRPAIPREPASPADRSCDRLGLRRGLAGRARDAGVRRSQCVRRRAHYAARRGGPEQLRKNLARVIGVRPADVPDSLMRASLESYARYWREAFRLPTMNHRKVARQIDNSFRGLDHLDAALAAGRGVVLALPHSGNWDMAGMWLAQTHGTFTTVAERLKPESLYRRFIEYRERLGFEVLPLSGGGKPPFEVLCERLRANRVVCLMAERDLTRSGVEVNFFGEPTRMPAGPAKLAIETGAALLPAHCWFERNGWGFRVYPALDCTSGDVGAIIQALADRFAANIAEHPADWHMLQPQWLADLSDARRARLRHN
;
A
#
# COMPACT_ATOMS: atom_id res chain seq x y z
N MET A 1 15.29 27.35 6.02
CA MET A 1 15.84 28.75 6.01
C MET A 1 17.33 28.63 6.22
N SER A 2 18.12 28.70 5.15
CA SER A 2 19.58 28.52 5.19
C SER A 2 20.26 29.69 5.91
N LYS A 3 21.04 29.40 6.96
CA LYS A 3 21.82 30.36 7.74
C LYS A 3 23.22 30.60 7.13
N VAL A 4 23.31 30.86 5.83
CA VAL A 4 24.59 31.17 5.17
C VAL A 4 24.50 32.57 4.54
N PRO A 5 25.25 33.58 5.04
CA PRO A 5 25.03 34.99 4.69
C PRO A 5 25.47 35.43 3.29
N PHE A 6 26.05 34.53 2.46
CA PHE A 6 26.83 34.96 1.28
C PHE A 6 26.04 35.09 -0.04
N LEU A 7 24.73 34.87 -0.05
CA LEU A 7 23.88 35.09 -1.23
C LEU A 7 22.62 35.83 -0.81
N SER A 8 22.68 37.16 -0.79
CA SER A 8 21.47 37.96 -0.56
C SER A 8 20.47 37.65 -1.68
N ARG A 9 19.20 37.41 -1.31
CA ARG A 9 18.11 37.17 -2.28
C ARG A 9 18.05 38.23 -3.39
N ALA A 10 18.47 39.45 -3.09
CA ALA A 10 18.54 40.57 -4.02
C ALA A 10 19.66 40.43 -5.06
N ALA A 11 20.86 39.97 -4.68
CA ALA A 11 21.96 39.74 -5.63
C ALA A 11 21.64 38.60 -6.59
N PHE A 12 21.00 37.54 -6.08
CA PHE A 12 20.61 36.39 -6.88
C PHE A 12 19.47 36.74 -7.86
N ALA A 13 18.45 37.48 -7.41
CA ALA A 13 17.35 37.94 -8.26
C ALA A 13 17.84 38.80 -9.44
N ARG A 14 18.85 39.67 -9.23
CA ARG A 14 19.45 40.48 -10.30
C ARG A 14 20.03 39.65 -11.46
N ILE A 15 20.49 38.43 -11.18
CA ILE A 15 21.06 37.53 -12.19
C ILE A 15 19.98 36.65 -12.80
N THR A 16 19.07 36.08 -11.99
CA THR A 16 18.05 35.15 -12.50
C THR A 16 16.90 35.82 -13.22
N ASP A 17 16.51 37.03 -12.83
CA ASP A 17 15.35 37.73 -13.41
C ASP A 17 15.51 38.13 -14.89
N PRO A 18 16.67 38.63 -15.37
CA PRO A 18 16.85 38.88 -16.80
C PRO A 18 16.88 37.59 -17.62
N LEU A 19 17.50 36.50 -17.13
CA LEU A 19 17.48 35.20 -17.79
C LEU A 19 16.06 34.61 -17.86
N ALA A 20 15.31 34.68 -16.76
CA ALA A 20 13.93 34.21 -16.71
C ALA A 20 13.05 34.94 -17.74
N ARG A 21 13.21 36.27 -17.87
CA ARG A 21 12.52 37.06 -18.92
C ARG A 21 12.93 36.62 -20.32
N ALA A 22 14.21 36.39 -20.57
CA ALA A 22 14.69 35.95 -21.88
C ALA A 22 14.12 34.58 -22.27
N LEU A 23 14.13 33.60 -21.36
CA LEU A 23 13.57 32.27 -21.61
C LEU A 23 12.06 32.30 -21.84
N LEU A 24 11.33 33.12 -21.07
CA LEU A 24 9.89 33.31 -21.28
C LEU A 24 9.58 33.94 -22.65
N ARG A 25 10.41 34.87 -23.14
CA ARG A 25 10.26 35.47 -24.49
C ARG A 25 10.50 34.46 -25.61
N ILE A 26 11.38 33.48 -25.38
CA ILE A 26 11.66 32.37 -26.32
C ILE A 26 10.52 31.33 -26.30
N GLY A 27 9.55 31.45 -25.38
CA GLY A 27 8.38 30.57 -25.30
C GLY A 27 8.57 29.35 -24.40
N LEU A 28 9.68 29.26 -23.67
CA LEU A 28 9.91 28.18 -22.71
C LEU A 28 9.01 28.35 -21.48
N THR A 29 8.41 27.25 -21.03
CA THR A 29 7.64 27.20 -19.78
C THR A 29 8.57 26.88 -18.61
N PRO A 30 8.22 27.29 -17.37
CA PRO A 30 8.95 26.87 -16.17
C PRO A 30 9.10 25.33 -16.10
N ASP A 31 7.99 24.60 -16.30
CA ASP A 31 7.97 23.13 -16.30
C ASP A 31 8.93 22.52 -17.34
N ALA A 32 9.06 23.13 -18.52
CA ALA A 32 10.00 22.65 -19.55
C ALA A 32 11.46 22.85 -19.10
N VAL A 33 11.77 23.99 -18.47
CA VAL A 33 13.10 24.26 -17.92
C VAL A 33 13.46 23.29 -16.81
N THR A 34 12.53 22.99 -15.90
CA THR A 34 12.69 21.97 -14.84
C THR A 34 13.00 20.60 -15.43
N ILE A 35 12.24 20.16 -16.45
CA ILE A 35 12.44 18.85 -17.08
C ILE A 35 13.80 18.76 -17.79
N ILE A 36 14.19 19.82 -18.53
CA ILE A 36 15.47 19.87 -19.23
C ILE A 36 16.63 19.85 -18.23
N GLY A 37 16.58 20.70 -17.20
CA GLY A 37 17.61 20.75 -16.15
C GLY A 37 17.74 19.43 -15.39
N THR A 38 16.61 18.80 -15.05
CA THR A 38 16.60 17.48 -14.40
C THR A 38 17.17 16.41 -15.31
N THR A 39 16.78 16.37 -16.58
CA THR A 39 17.26 15.35 -17.53
C THR A 39 18.78 15.47 -17.72
N ALA A 40 19.28 16.69 -17.88
CA ALA A 40 20.70 16.94 -18.07
C ALA A 40 21.53 16.66 -16.80
N SER A 41 21.04 17.04 -15.61
CA SER A 41 21.70 16.71 -14.34
C SER A 41 21.73 15.21 -14.06
N VAL A 42 20.64 14.50 -14.33
CA VAL A 42 20.55 13.03 -14.20
C VAL A 42 21.50 12.33 -15.17
N ALA A 43 21.50 12.74 -16.44
CA ALA A 43 22.40 12.17 -17.44
C ALA A 43 23.86 12.42 -17.05
N GLY A 44 24.21 13.65 -16.65
CA GLY A 44 25.55 14.00 -16.18
C GLY A 44 25.99 13.16 -14.98
N ALA A 45 25.15 13.05 -13.95
CA ALA A 45 25.44 12.29 -12.74
C ALA A 45 25.61 10.78 -13.02
N LEU A 46 24.73 10.19 -13.84
CA LEU A 46 24.72 8.74 -14.09
C LEU A 46 25.71 8.30 -15.18
N VAL A 47 26.31 9.23 -15.92
CA VAL A 47 27.39 8.92 -16.87
C VAL A 47 28.74 9.24 -16.25
N LEU A 48 28.94 10.46 -15.76
CA LEU A 48 30.27 10.95 -15.36
C LEU A 48 30.73 10.36 -14.02
N PHE A 49 29.85 10.28 -13.00
CA PHE A 49 30.25 9.71 -11.72
C PHE A 49 30.61 8.23 -11.81
N PRO A 50 29.81 7.35 -12.44
CA PRO A 50 30.19 5.94 -12.61
C PRO A 50 31.51 5.71 -13.35
N MET A 51 31.90 6.63 -14.24
CA MET A 51 33.19 6.61 -14.95
C MET A 51 34.37 7.14 -14.10
N GLY A 52 34.12 7.57 -12.87
CA GLY A 52 35.12 8.17 -12.00
C GLY A 52 35.50 9.61 -12.35
N LYS A 53 34.74 10.27 -13.23
CA LYS A 53 34.95 11.68 -13.61
C LYS A 53 34.16 12.59 -12.66
N LEU A 54 34.62 12.69 -11.42
CA LEU A 54 33.88 13.33 -10.34
C LEU A 54 33.87 14.85 -10.47
N PHE A 55 34.97 15.47 -10.88
CA PHE A 55 35.00 16.92 -11.07
C PHE A 55 34.13 17.38 -12.26
N PRO A 56 34.26 16.81 -13.47
CA PRO A 56 33.36 17.15 -14.57
C PRO A 56 31.89 16.85 -14.24
N GLY A 57 31.62 15.72 -13.58
CA GLY A 57 30.28 15.37 -13.12
C GLY A 57 29.70 16.41 -12.15
N ALA A 58 30.50 16.86 -11.18
CA ALA A 58 30.10 17.88 -10.22
C ALA A 58 29.79 19.20 -10.93
N CYS A 59 30.61 19.64 -11.88
CA CYS A 59 30.38 20.87 -12.66
C CYS A 59 29.08 20.81 -13.47
N VAL A 60 28.82 19.69 -14.16
CA VAL A 60 27.61 19.50 -14.97
C VAL A 60 26.37 19.53 -14.09
N VAL A 61 26.35 18.73 -13.01
CA VAL A 61 25.21 18.71 -12.08
C VAL A 61 25.02 20.09 -11.46
N TRP A 62 26.09 20.76 -11.04
CA TRP A 62 25.98 22.06 -10.41
C TRP A 62 25.39 23.11 -11.36
N PHE A 63 25.84 23.12 -12.62
CA PHE A 63 25.32 24.01 -13.65
C PHE A 63 23.81 23.83 -13.86
N PHE A 64 23.32 22.59 -13.94
CA PHE A 64 21.90 22.32 -14.18
C PHE A 64 21.02 22.42 -12.94
N VAL A 65 21.55 22.23 -11.73
CA VAL A 65 20.81 22.51 -10.49
C VAL A 65 20.52 24.02 -10.35
N LEU A 66 21.34 24.90 -10.93
CA LEU A 66 21.02 26.33 -10.98
C LEU A 66 19.79 26.64 -11.85
N PHE A 67 19.44 25.77 -12.80
CA PHE A 67 18.24 25.93 -13.63
C PHE A 67 16.95 25.68 -12.82
N ASP A 68 16.99 24.84 -11.77
CA ASP A 68 15.90 24.66 -10.78
C ASP A 68 15.66 25.92 -9.93
N MET A 69 16.55 26.91 -9.97
CA MET A 69 16.28 28.21 -9.36
C MET A 69 15.69 29.20 -10.36
N LEU A 70 15.88 28.94 -11.66
CA LEU A 70 15.47 29.78 -12.76
C LEU A 70 14.00 29.57 -13.14
N ASP A 71 13.53 28.33 -13.13
CA ASP A 71 12.11 27.98 -13.29
C ASP A 71 11.22 28.64 -12.21
N GLY A 72 11.68 28.70 -10.96
CA GLY A 72 11.00 29.38 -9.86
C GLY A 72 10.96 30.90 -10.07
N ALA A 73 11.99 31.49 -10.68
CA ALA A 73 11.98 32.89 -11.09
C ALA A 73 11.02 33.13 -12.27
N MET A 74 11.00 32.24 -13.26
CA MET A 74 10.07 32.29 -14.39
C MET A 74 8.61 32.16 -13.92
N ALA A 75 8.32 31.26 -12.98
CA ALA A 75 6.99 31.09 -12.39
C ALA A 75 6.51 32.35 -11.66
N ARG A 76 7.39 33.04 -10.91
CA ARG A 76 7.06 34.31 -10.25
C ARG A 76 6.71 35.41 -11.26
N GLN A 77 7.49 35.54 -12.34
CA GLN A 77 7.27 36.56 -13.35
C GLN A 77 6.02 36.34 -14.19
N ARG A 78 5.54 35.09 -14.31
CA ARG A 78 4.31 34.74 -15.03
C ARG A 78 3.03 34.92 -14.20
N GLY A 79 3.12 35.49 -12.99
CA GLY A 79 1.99 35.68 -12.08
C GLY A 79 1.74 34.53 -11.10
N GLY A 80 2.66 33.56 -11.02
CA GLY A 80 2.60 32.42 -10.09
C GLY A 80 2.86 31.06 -10.76
N GLY A 81 3.20 30.06 -9.94
CA GLY A 81 3.36 28.66 -10.39
C GLY A 81 2.04 27.89 -10.44
N THR A 82 2.00 26.82 -11.22
CA THR A 82 0.83 25.90 -11.26
C THR A 82 0.93 24.86 -10.13
N ARG A 83 -0.23 24.30 -9.71
CA ARG A 83 -0.24 23.18 -8.75
C ARG A 83 0.53 21.96 -9.26
N PHE A 84 0.47 21.73 -10.57
CA PHE A 84 1.23 20.66 -11.22
C PHE A 84 2.72 20.95 -11.20
N GLY A 85 3.13 22.17 -11.56
CA GLY A 85 4.53 22.61 -11.56
C GLY A 85 5.18 22.44 -10.19
N ALA A 86 4.49 22.75 -9.09
CA ALA A 86 5.00 22.50 -7.73
C ALA A 86 5.21 21.00 -7.42
N VAL A 87 4.39 20.11 -7.99
CA VAL A 87 4.57 18.66 -7.85
C VAL A 87 5.70 18.17 -8.76
N LEU A 88 5.80 18.72 -9.97
CA LEU A 88 6.84 18.42 -10.94
C LEU A 88 8.22 18.79 -10.40
N ASP A 89 8.40 20.02 -9.93
CA ASP A 89 9.60 20.54 -9.25
C ASP A 89 10.04 19.60 -8.13
N ALA A 90 9.15 19.32 -7.17
CA ALA A 90 9.47 18.43 -6.06
C ALA A 90 9.78 16.99 -6.50
N ALA A 91 9.24 16.49 -7.62
CA ALA A 91 9.55 15.17 -8.16
C ALA A 91 10.93 15.15 -8.85
N CYS A 92 11.19 16.16 -9.68
CA CYS A 92 12.45 16.40 -10.37
C CYS A 92 13.62 16.53 -9.40
N ASP A 93 13.45 17.29 -8.32
CA ASP A 93 14.39 17.42 -7.21
C ASP A 93 14.85 16.06 -6.65
N ARG A 94 13.90 15.17 -6.41
CA ARG A 94 14.15 13.85 -5.82
C ARG A 94 14.83 12.91 -6.81
N ILE A 95 14.48 13.02 -8.08
CA ILE A 95 15.09 12.25 -9.17
C ILE A 95 16.54 12.69 -9.35
N SER A 96 16.81 14.00 -9.39
CA SER A 96 18.16 14.55 -9.52
C SER A 96 19.04 14.19 -8.32
N ASP A 97 18.57 14.43 -7.08
CA ASP A 97 19.27 14.00 -5.86
C ASP A 97 19.57 12.50 -5.88
N GLY A 98 18.57 11.68 -6.26
CA GLY A 98 18.71 10.24 -6.37
C GLY A 98 19.77 9.82 -7.40
N ALA A 99 19.83 10.49 -8.55
CA ALA A 99 20.81 10.23 -9.60
C ALA A 99 22.24 10.56 -9.15
N VAL A 100 22.43 11.70 -8.47
CA VAL A 100 23.73 12.11 -7.92
C VAL A 100 24.27 11.06 -6.95
N PHE A 101 23.48 10.67 -5.96
CA PHE A 101 23.91 9.64 -5.00
C PHE A 101 24.07 8.27 -5.64
N SER A 102 23.23 7.89 -6.61
CA SER A 102 23.35 6.60 -7.30
C SER A 102 24.60 6.52 -8.17
N GLY A 103 24.94 7.59 -8.88
CA GLY A 103 26.15 7.68 -9.69
C GLY A 103 27.42 7.59 -8.83
N LEU A 104 27.47 8.35 -7.72
CA LEU A 104 28.57 8.28 -6.76
C LEU A 104 28.65 6.90 -6.09
N LEU A 105 27.51 6.34 -5.67
CA LEU A 105 27.45 5.01 -5.07
C LEU A 105 28.02 3.93 -6.00
N TRP A 106 27.70 4.00 -7.29
CA TRP A 106 28.25 3.08 -8.28
C TRP A 106 29.78 3.17 -8.33
N TRP A 107 30.32 4.38 -8.44
CA TRP A 107 31.77 4.61 -8.45
C TRP A 107 32.44 4.10 -7.17
N ILE A 108 31.85 4.39 -6.01
CA ILE A 108 32.37 3.97 -4.71
C ILE A 108 32.33 2.44 -4.58
N ALA A 109 31.26 1.79 -5.03
CA ALA A 109 31.08 0.34 -4.91
C ALA A 109 31.98 -0.45 -5.87
N PHE A 110 32.09 -0.02 -7.12
CA PHE A 110 32.74 -0.78 -8.19
C PHE A 110 34.13 -0.25 -8.58
N GLY A 111 34.32 1.07 -8.51
CA GLY A 111 35.59 1.75 -8.76
C GLY A 111 36.49 1.72 -7.52
N MET A 112 36.10 2.42 -6.45
CA MET A 112 36.90 2.49 -5.22
C MET A 112 36.86 1.20 -4.38
N ARG A 113 35.75 0.44 -4.47
CA ARG A 113 35.48 -0.78 -3.68
C ARG A 113 35.49 -0.58 -2.17
N ASP A 114 35.15 0.62 -1.70
CA ASP A 114 35.08 0.96 -0.28
C ASP A 114 33.70 0.63 0.29
N ARG A 115 33.65 -0.45 1.10
CA ARG A 115 32.40 -0.95 1.71
C ARG A 115 31.80 0.01 2.73
N LEU A 116 32.64 0.74 3.48
CA LEU A 116 32.16 1.66 4.52
C LEU A 116 31.59 2.91 3.88
N LEU A 117 32.24 3.41 2.84
CA LEU A 117 31.75 4.55 2.10
C LEU A 117 30.46 4.22 1.32
N VAL A 118 30.31 2.99 0.81
CA VAL A 118 29.02 2.49 0.28
C VAL A 118 27.90 2.65 1.32
N VAL A 119 28.15 2.30 2.58
CA VAL A 119 27.15 2.44 3.65
C VAL A 119 26.82 3.92 3.89
N ALA A 120 27.82 4.80 4.00
CA ALA A 120 27.59 6.23 4.19
C ALA A 120 26.79 6.84 3.03
N THR A 121 27.14 6.54 1.78
CA THR A 121 26.44 7.05 0.59
C THR A 121 25.03 6.47 0.47
N LEU A 122 24.82 5.19 0.81
CA LEU A 122 23.47 4.61 0.89
C LEU A 122 22.62 5.27 1.97
N THR A 123 23.21 5.58 3.12
CA THR A 123 22.53 6.33 4.18
C THR A 123 22.10 7.70 3.64
N CYS A 124 22.99 8.48 3.01
CA CYS A 124 22.65 9.76 2.39
C CYS A 124 21.53 9.65 1.34
N LEU A 125 21.60 8.63 0.47
CA LEU A 125 20.59 8.36 -0.56
C LEU A 125 19.22 8.10 0.09
N VAL A 126 19.15 7.27 1.13
CA VAL A 126 17.88 6.95 1.79
C VAL A 126 17.37 8.15 2.59
N THR A 127 18.23 8.78 3.39
CA THR A 127 17.82 9.89 4.26
C THR A 127 17.37 11.11 3.46
N SER A 128 18.00 11.42 2.33
CA SER A 128 17.59 12.55 1.46
C SER A 128 16.12 12.43 1.01
N GLN A 129 15.70 11.23 0.62
CA GLN A 129 14.33 10.96 0.18
C GLN A 129 13.34 10.99 1.36
N VAL A 130 13.73 10.43 2.51
CA VAL A 130 12.87 10.38 3.70
C VAL A 130 12.68 11.77 4.32
N ILE A 131 13.74 12.58 4.43
CA ILE A 131 13.68 13.97 4.91
C ILE A 131 12.69 14.78 4.07
N SER A 132 12.78 14.67 2.74
CA SER A 132 11.89 15.36 1.80
C SER A 132 10.44 14.84 1.88
N TYR A 133 10.25 13.54 2.08
CA TYR A 133 8.92 12.94 2.25
C TYR A 133 8.24 13.39 3.56
N ILE A 134 8.97 13.41 4.67
CA ILE A 134 8.44 13.85 5.97
C ILE A 134 7.93 15.28 5.87
N LYS A 135 8.69 16.18 5.24
CA LYS A 135 8.26 17.56 5.01
C LYS A 135 6.93 17.62 4.25
N ALA A 136 6.90 17.02 3.07
CA ALA A 136 5.72 17.05 2.20
C ALA A 136 4.50 16.39 2.88
N ARG A 137 4.71 15.32 3.64
CA ARG A 137 3.63 14.62 4.34
C ARG A 137 3.12 15.40 5.55
N ALA A 138 4.01 16.05 6.29
CA ALA A 138 3.65 16.92 7.41
C ALA A 138 2.81 18.10 6.93
N GLU A 139 3.28 18.82 5.91
CA GLU A 139 2.58 19.96 5.29
C GLU A 139 1.21 19.55 4.73
N ALA A 140 1.14 18.42 4.00
CA ALA A 140 -0.14 17.89 3.51
C ALA A 140 -1.11 17.47 4.63
N SER A 141 -0.60 17.25 5.84
CA SER A 141 -1.40 16.91 7.03
C SER A 141 -1.69 18.14 7.92
N GLY A 142 -1.30 19.35 7.50
CA GLY A 142 -1.44 20.57 8.29
C GLY A 142 -0.52 20.64 9.51
N LEU A 143 0.55 19.84 9.55
CA LEU A 143 1.55 19.83 10.60
C LEU A 143 2.79 20.62 10.18
N ARG A 144 3.53 21.15 11.15
CA ARG A 144 4.82 21.80 10.90
C ARG A 144 5.82 20.75 10.40
N GLY A 145 6.32 20.93 9.18
CA GLY A 145 7.37 20.13 8.56
C GLY A 145 8.74 20.83 8.51
N ASP A 146 8.83 22.02 9.10
CA ASP A 146 10.02 22.88 9.07
C ASP A 146 11.03 22.48 10.15
N GLY A 147 12.32 22.63 9.85
CA GLY A 147 13.42 22.24 10.74
C GLY A 147 14.38 21.23 10.11
N GLY A 148 15.49 20.99 10.80
CA GLY A 148 16.61 20.19 10.29
C GLY A 148 17.86 21.04 10.05
N ILE A 149 19.03 20.48 10.34
CA ILE A 149 20.32 21.12 10.08
C ILE A 149 20.65 21.14 8.58
N ILE A 150 20.24 20.09 7.84
CA ILE A 150 20.52 19.93 6.41
C ILE A 150 19.23 19.94 5.60
N GLU A 151 19.04 20.97 4.78
CA GLU A 151 17.99 21.00 3.76
C GLU A 151 18.56 20.51 2.40
N ARG A 152 17.79 20.60 1.32
CA ARG A 152 18.23 20.15 -0.01
C ARG A 152 19.47 20.92 -0.52
N PRO A 153 19.53 22.26 -0.43
CA PRO A 153 20.68 23.01 -0.93
C PRO A 153 21.99 22.63 -0.23
N GLU A 154 21.97 22.52 1.10
CA GLU A 154 23.17 22.18 1.88
C GLU A 154 23.67 20.78 1.52
N ARG A 155 22.76 19.83 1.32
CA ARG A 155 23.10 18.48 0.88
C ARG A 155 23.81 18.47 -0.47
N LEU A 156 23.25 19.16 -1.47
CA LEU A 156 23.85 19.22 -2.80
C LEU A 156 25.21 19.93 -2.77
N ILE A 157 25.35 21.02 -2.01
CA ILE A 157 26.63 21.71 -1.85
C ILE A 157 27.69 20.77 -1.27
N ILE A 158 27.39 20.08 -0.15
CA ILE A 158 28.35 19.17 0.50
C ILE A 158 28.77 18.05 -0.46
N VAL A 159 27.81 17.42 -1.15
CA VAL A 159 28.06 16.30 -2.06
C VAL A 159 28.88 16.73 -3.28
N LEU A 160 28.52 17.85 -3.91
CA LEU A 160 29.15 18.29 -5.16
C LEU A 160 30.53 18.90 -4.90
N VAL A 161 30.71 19.63 -3.80
CA VAL A 161 32.04 20.11 -3.37
C VAL A 161 32.93 18.92 -3.01
N GLY A 162 32.41 17.96 -2.23
CA GLY A 162 33.17 16.75 -1.88
C GLY A 162 33.62 15.96 -3.11
N ALA A 163 32.72 15.73 -4.07
CA ALA A 163 33.03 15.06 -5.33
C ALA A 163 34.00 15.88 -6.19
N GLY A 164 33.77 17.18 -6.36
CA GLY A 164 34.59 18.05 -7.20
C GLY A 164 36.01 18.23 -6.68
N VAL A 165 36.17 18.44 -5.37
CA VAL A 165 37.50 18.59 -4.74
C VAL A 165 38.27 17.26 -4.74
N SER A 166 37.56 16.12 -4.63
CA SER A 166 38.21 14.80 -4.64
C SER A 166 38.90 14.44 -5.96
N ASP A 167 38.49 15.05 -7.06
CA ASP A 167 38.96 14.77 -8.43
C ASP A 167 39.33 16.07 -9.17
N PHE A 168 39.72 17.11 -8.42
CA PHE A 168 40.02 18.41 -9.00
C PHE A 168 41.24 18.32 -9.94
N PRO A 169 41.18 18.85 -11.18
CA PRO A 169 42.18 18.56 -12.22
C PRO A 169 43.58 19.12 -11.95
N PHE A 170 43.70 20.13 -11.08
CA PHE A 170 45.00 20.73 -10.74
C PHE A 170 45.58 20.13 -9.45
N ILE A 171 44.77 20.03 -8.40
CA ILE A 171 45.15 19.52 -7.08
C ILE A 171 43.98 18.72 -6.53
N ALA A 172 43.98 17.41 -6.78
CA ALA A 172 42.96 16.51 -6.24
C ALA A 172 43.21 16.24 -4.76
N TRP A 173 42.16 16.27 -3.95
CA TRP A 173 42.20 15.83 -2.55
C TRP A 173 41.22 14.67 -2.33
N PRO A 174 41.60 13.41 -2.66
CA PRO A 174 40.70 12.26 -2.64
C PRO A 174 39.92 12.05 -1.34
N PRO A 175 40.46 12.33 -0.13
CA PRO A 175 39.70 12.27 1.13
C PRO A 175 38.47 13.19 1.20
N ALA A 176 38.37 14.21 0.34
CA ALA A 176 37.24 15.15 0.35
C ALA A 176 35.87 14.47 0.15
N LEU A 177 35.79 13.46 -0.73
CA LEU A 177 34.54 12.73 -0.97
C LEU A 177 34.13 11.87 0.26
N PRO A 178 35.02 11.02 0.83
CA PRO A 178 34.75 10.33 2.09
C PRO A 178 34.31 11.24 3.23
N VAL A 179 35.02 12.36 3.45
CA VAL A 179 34.69 13.34 4.48
C VAL A 179 33.29 13.92 4.24
N ALA A 180 33.00 14.35 3.01
CA ALA A 180 31.70 14.90 2.65
C ALA A 180 30.57 13.88 2.86
N MET A 181 30.74 12.61 2.46
CA MET A 181 29.72 11.59 2.63
C MET A 181 29.43 11.28 4.09
N TRP A 182 30.46 11.17 4.94
CA TRP A 182 30.26 10.88 6.37
C TRP A 182 29.66 12.06 7.13
N VAL A 183 30.14 13.28 6.89
CA VAL A 183 29.55 14.50 7.46
C VAL A 183 28.08 14.59 7.06
N LEU A 184 27.78 14.37 5.79
CA LEU A 184 26.42 14.43 5.28
C LEU A 184 25.53 13.30 5.82
N ALA A 185 26.05 12.08 5.97
CA ALA A 185 25.31 10.94 6.50
C ALA A 185 24.88 11.20 7.95
N VAL A 186 25.82 11.63 8.80
CA VAL A 186 25.56 11.98 10.20
C VAL A 186 24.56 13.13 10.29
N ALA A 187 24.81 14.22 9.57
CA ALA A 187 23.95 15.40 9.59
C ALA A 187 22.53 15.11 9.04
N SER A 188 22.40 14.18 8.09
CA SER A 188 21.11 13.74 7.55
C SER A 188 20.33 12.88 8.56
N VAL A 189 21.00 11.99 9.31
CA VAL A 189 20.35 11.21 10.37
C VAL A 189 19.87 12.10 11.50
N ILE A 190 20.69 13.08 11.92
CA ILE A 190 20.29 14.08 12.91
C ILE A 190 19.08 14.88 12.41
N THR A 191 19.12 15.34 11.15
CA THR A 191 18.03 16.09 10.52
C THR A 191 16.73 15.27 10.45
N LEU A 192 16.84 13.97 10.18
CA LEU A 192 15.69 13.05 10.18
C LEU A 192 15.03 13.01 11.55
N GLY A 193 15.82 12.85 12.62
CA GLY A 193 15.33 12.87 14.00
C GLY A 193 14.68 14.21 14.37
N GLN A 194 15.34 15.32 14.03
CA GLN A 194 14.81 16.67 14.26
C GLN A 194 13.46 16.88 13.56
N ARG A 195 13.32 16.48 12.30
CA ARG A 195 12.06 16.62 11.56
C ARG A 195 10.94 15.76 12.15
N LEU A 196 11.24 14.52 12.55
CA LEU A 196 10.25 13.67 13.22
C LEU A 196 9.82 14.28 14.56
N HIS A 197 10.77 14.85 15.31
CA HIS A 197 10.47 15.54 16.56
C HIS A 197 9.59 16.77 16.33
N THR A 198 9.91 17.63 15.36
CA THR A 198 9.08 18.81 15.03
C THR A 198 7.66 18.41 14.65
N VAL A 199 7.49 17.35 13.85
CA VAL A 199 6.16 16.83 13.48
C VAL A 199 5.42 16.29 14.70
N TRP A 200 6.12 15.62 15.62
CA TRP A 200 5.55 15.08 16.85
C TRP A 200 5.12 16.17 17.84
N THR A 201 5.89 17.26 17.96
CA THR A 201 5.57 18.40 18.83
C THR A 201 4.68 19.45 18.17
N SER A 202 4.33 19.29 16.89
CA SER A 202 3.50 20.26 16.18
C SER A 202 2.09 20.26 16.79
N PRO A 203 1.57 21.41 17.25
CA PRO A 203 0.17 21.51 17.61
C PRO A 203 -0.63 21.26 16.33
N GLY A 204 -1.28 20.10 16.25
CA GLY A 204 -2.14 19.77 15.13
C GLY A 204 -3.27 20.79 15.02
N PRO A 205 -3.84 21.01 13.82
CA PRO A 205 -5.04 21.84 13.72
C PRO A 205 -6.11 21.28 14.67
N PRO A 206 -6.86 22.14 15.39
CA PRO A 206 -7.97 21.67 16.20
C PRO A 206 -8.86 20.79 15.33
N ILE A 207 -9.19 19.59 15.83
CA ILE A 207 -10.08 18.67 15.13
C ILE A 207 -11.44 19.36 15.05
N ALA A 208 -11.67 20.09 13.96
CA ALA A 208 -12.97 20.64 13.64
C ALA A 208 -13.89 19.48 13.29
N TYR A 209 -14.53 18.91 14.31
CA TYR A 209 -15.73 18.12 14.12
C TYR A 209 -16.75 19.09 13.52
N ARG A 210 -16.84 19.16 12.19
CA ARG A 210 -18.00 19.80 11.54
C ARG A 210 -19.21 18.98 11.92
N ARG A 211 -19.83 19.32 13.05
CA ARG A 211 -21.26 19.11 13.26
C ARG A 211 -21.92 19.84 12.10
N ARG A 212 -22.35 19.10 11.08
CA ARG A 212 -23.28 19.63 10.10
C ARG A 212 -24.55 19.90 10.88
N ALA A 213 -24.83 21.17 11.16
CA ALA A 213 -26.10 21.58 11.73
C ALA A 213 -27.21 21.01 10.84
N VAL A 214 -28.10 20.23 11.44
CA VAL A 214 -29.33 19.78 10.81
C VAL A 214 -30.17 21.05 10.62
N GLY A 215 -30.17 21.58 9.40
CA GLY A 215 -31.05 22.69 9.03
C GLY A 215 -32.52 22.24 9.12
N PRO A 216 -33.44 23.13 9.52
CA PRO A 216 -34.84 22.77 9.75
C PRO A 216 -35.50 22.34 8.44
N LYS A 217 -36.25 21.23 8.52
CA LYS A 217 -37.05 20.67 7.43
C LYS A 217 -37.99 21.74 6.88
N ARG A 218 -37.78 22.15 5.63
CA ARG A 218 -38.75 22.95 4.87
C ARG A 218 -39.98 22.07 4.59
N LYS A 219 -41.12 22.45 5.16
CA LYS A 219 -42.43 21.86 4.90
C LYS A 219 -42.77 22.02 3.40
N ALA A 220 -43.04 20.91 2.72
CA ALA A 220 -43.59 20.93 1.38
C ALA A 220 -45.07 21.35 1.47
N THR A 221 -45.36 22.55 0.97
CA THR A 221 -46.73 23.02 0.76
C THR A 221 -47.33 22.30 -0.44
N ARG A 222 -48.39 21.56 -0.15
CA ARG A 222 -49.28 20.90 -1.10
C ARG A 222 -50.21 21.97 -1.67
N ASN A 223 -50.20 22.19 -2.98
CA ASN A 223 -51.30 22.88 -3.66
C ASN A 223 -51.68 22.14 -4.95
N ARG A 224 -52.97 21.86 -5.04
CA ARG A 224 -53.73 21.30 -6.16
C ARG A 224 -53.83 22.32 -7.31
N ALA A 225 -53.82 21.86 -8.55
CA ALA A 225 -54.79 22.25 -9.58
C ALA A 225 -54.74 21.29 -10.79
N THR A 226 -55.89 21.19 -11.43
CA THR A 226 -56.50 20.22 -12.37
C THR A 226 -55.98 20.32 -13.83
N PRO A 227 -56.40 19.41 -14.74
CA PRO A 227 -55.77 19.14 -16.04
C PRO A 227 -56.44 19.85 -17.22
N GLU A 228 -55.67 20.24 -18.26
CA GLU A 228 -56.24 20.66 -19.55
C GLU A 228 -55.37 20.32 -20.79
N ARG A 229 -55.99 19.51 -21.66
CA ARG A 229 -56.04 19.44 -23.14
C ARG A 229 -54.85 19.81 -24.07
N ARG A 230 -54.51 18.77 -24.88
CA ARG A 230 -54.40 18.65 -26.36
C ARG A 230 -53.34 19.38 -27.22
N SER A 231 -52.62 18.52 -27.95
CA SER A 231 -52.27 18.52 -29.40
C SER A 231 -51.30 19.54 -29.99
N SER A 232 -50.20 19.05 -30.58
CA SER A 232 -49.87 19.22 -32.01
C SER A 232 -48.67 18.36 -32.45
N ASP A 233 -48.71 17.99 -33.73
CA ASP A 233 -47.85 17.07 -34.48
C ASP A 233 -46.39 17.52 -34.69
N HIS A 234 -45.45 16.57 -34.82
CA HIS A 234 -44.61 16.37 -36.02
C HIS A 234 -43.53 15.29 -35.82
N HIS A 235 -43.46 14.34 -36.76
CA HIS A 235 -42.33 13.43 -37.04
C HIS A 235 -41.34 14.14 -38.02
N PRO A 236 -40.16 13.61 -38.44
CA PRO A 236 -39.62 12.24 -38.26
C PRO A 236 -38.09 12.12 -38.01
N GLY A 237 -37.63 10.89 -37.75
CA GLY A 237 -36.40 10.34 -38.37
C GLY A 237 -35.13 10.22 -37.52
N ARG A 238 -34.79 9.00 -37.08
CA ARG A 238 -33.39 8.55 -36.93
C ARG A 238 -33.27 7.04 -37.23
N PRO A 239 -32.35 6.63 -38.12
CA PRO A 239 -32.24 5.24 -38.57
C PRO A 239 -31.38 4.36 -37.64
N ALA A 240 -31.63 3.06 -37.75
CA ALA A 240 -30.98 1.97 -37.03
C ALA A 240 -29.51 1.74 -37.46
N ILE A 241 -28.68 1.31 -36.51
CA ILE A 241 -27.30 0.89 -36.73
C ILE A 241 -27.27 -0.63 -37.04
N PRO A 242 -26.69 -1.08 -38.17
CA PRO A 242 -26.62 -2.49 -38.53
C PRO A 242 -25.43 -3.22 -37.88
N ARG A 243 -25.61 -4.54 -37.70
CA ARG A 243 -24.61 -5.53 -37.30
C ARG A 243 -23.89 -6.14 -38.52
N GLU A 244 -22.77 -6.81 -38.20
CA GLU A 244 -22.03 -7.87 -38.95
C GLU A 244 -20.75 -7.45 -39.72
N PRO A 245 -19.82 -8.40 -40.07
CA PRO A 245 -19.56 -9.78 -39.59
C PRO A 245 -18.06 -10.08 -39.32
N ALA A 246 -17.73 -11.37 -39.09
CA ALA A 246 -16.41 -11.92 -38.75
C ALA A 246 -15.60 -12.48 -39.95
N SER A 247 -14.30 -12.80 -39.66
CA SER A 247 -13.39 -13.80 -40.30
C SER A 247 -12.34 -13.27 -41.32
N PRO A 248 -11.30 -14.05 -41.73
CA PRO A 248 -10.18 -14.69 -41.01
C PRO A 248 -8.79 -14.39 -41.67
N ALA A 249 -7.66 -14.78 -41.04
CA ALA A 249 -6.50 -15.41 -41.73
C ALA A 249 -5.26 -15.58 -40.81
N ASP A 250 -4.51 -16.61 -41.18
CA ASP A 250 -3.37 -17.29 -40.55
C ASP A 250 -2.05 -16.91 -41.27
N ARG A 251 -0.93 -17.30 -40.65
CA ARG A 251 0.43 -17.55 -41.20
C ARG A 251 1.56 -16.50 -41.10
N SER A 252 2.52 -16.91 -40.25
CA SER A 252 3.99 -16.99 -40.44
C SER A 252 4.82 -15.74 -40.78
N CYS A 253 5.80 -15.42 -39.93
CA CYS A 253 7.21 -15.67 -40.28
C CYS A 253 8.14 -15.64 -39.06
N ASP A 254 9.26 -16.31 -39.25
CA ASP A 254 10.19 -16.89 -38.30
C ASP A 254 11.36 -15.94 -37.92
N ARG A 255 12.03 -16.29 -36.81
CA ARG A 255 13.44 -16.01 -36.43
C ARG A 255 13.98 -14.56 -36.42
N LEU A 256 14.35 -14.11 -35.21
CA LEU A 256 15.74 -13.71 -34.91
C LEU A 256 15.97 -13.68 -33.40
N GLY A 257 17.10 -14.26 -32.99
CA GLY A 257 17.41 -14.63 -31.62
C GLY A 257 17.62 -13.45 -30.68
N LEU A 258 17.02 -13.54 -29.49
CA LEU A 258 17.44 -12.77 -28.31
C LEU A 258 17.13 -13.53 -27.01
N ARG A 259 17.49 -14.83 -26.96
CA ARG A 259 17.60 -15.56 -25.70
C ARG A 259 18.92 -15.22 -25.02
N ARG A 260 18.99 -14.06 -24.35
CA ARG A 260 19.98 -13.79 -23.26
C ARG A 260 19.68 -12.59 -22.35
N GLY A 261 18.59 -11.84 -22.56
CA GLY A 261 18.28 -10.64 -21.74
C GLY A 261 17.22 -10.81 -20.63
N LEU A 262 16.53 -11.95 -20.55
CA LEU A 262 15.33 -12.09 -19.69
C LEU A 262 15.63 -12.62 -18.27
N ALA A 263 16.78 -13.26 -18.05
CA ALA A 263 17.14 -13.78 -16.72
C ALA A 263 17.60 -12.66 -15.75
N GLY A 264 18.18 -11.57 -16.25
CA GLY A 264 18.65 -10.43 -15.44
C GLY A 264 17.52 -9.52 -14.95
N ARG A 265 16.55 -9.19 -15.82
CA ARG A 265 15.41 -8.32 -15.46
C ARG A 265 14.41 -9.00 -14.52
N ALA A 266 14.33 -10.34 -14.54
CA ALA A 266 13.49 -11.09 -13.62
C ALA A 266 14.04 -11.08 -12.17
N ARG A 267 15.37 -11.00 -11.99
CA ARG A 267 16.01 -10.91 -10.67
C ARG A 267 15.80 -9.54 -10.01
N ASP A 268 15.95 -8.44 -10.76
CA ASP A 268 15.73 -7.08 -10.25
C ASP A 268 14.26 -6.75 -9.91
N ALA A 269 13.31 -7.30 -10.69
CA ALA A 269 11.89 -7.20 -10.36
C ALA A 269 11.54 -7.99 -9.08
N GLY A 270 12.24 -9.10 -8.82
CA GLY A 270 12.11 -9.90 -7.61
C GLY A 270 12.57 -9.17 -6.34
N VAL A 271 13.67 -8.42 -6.41
CA VAL A 271 14.22 -7.65 -5.29
C VAL A 271 13.36 -6.42 -4.94
N ARG A 272 12.80 -5.71 -5.94
CA ARG A 272 11.86 -4.60 -5.67
C ARG A 272 10.52 -5.09 -5.12
N ARG A 273 10.05 -6.27 -5.55
CA ARG A 273 8.85 -6.91 -4.99
C ARG A 273 9.05 -7.36 -3.54
N SER A 274 10.22 -7.93 -3.20
CA SER A 274 10.50 -8.41 -1.83
C SER A 274 10.60 -7.28 -0.79
N GLN A 275 11.13 -6.11 -1.16
CA GLN A 275 11.17 -4.94 -0.27
C GLN A 275 9.77 -4.32 -0.04
N CYS A 276 8.91 -4.33 -1.07
CA CYS A 276 7.53 -3.87 -0.95
C CYS A 276 6.68 -4.81 -0.09
N VAL A 277 6.92 -6.12 -0.21
CA VAL A 277 6.38 -7.17 0.67
C VAL A 277 6.74 -6.90 2.13
N ARG A 278 8.02 -6.69 2.45
CA ARG A 278 8.46 -6.37 3.83
C ARG A 278 7.79 -5.10 4.38
N ARG A 279 7.71 -4.02 3.60
CA ARG A 279 7.12 -2.75 4.07
C ARG A 279 5.61 -2.85 4.32
N ARG A 280 4.86 -3.60 3.52
CA ARG A 280 3.42 -3.80 3.75
C ARG A 280 3.12 -4.83 4.84
N ALA A 281 3.95 -5.87 4.96
CA ALA A 281 3.93 -6.81 6.07
C ALA A 281 4.11 -6.10 7.43
N HIS A 282 5.02 -5.12 7.51
CA HIS A 282 5.17 -4.24 8.68
C HIS A 282 3.98 -3.29 8.88
N TYR A 283 3.35 -2.82 7.80
CA TYR A 283 2.18 -1.93 7.89
C TYR A 283 0.93 -2.66 8.40
N ALA A 284 0.70 -3.91 7.97
CA ALA A 284 -0.37 -4.76 8.48
C ALA A 284 -0.14 -5.18 9.96
N ALA A 285 1.13 -5.23 10.39
CA ALA A 285 1.51 -5.43 11.80
C ALA A 285 1.39 -4.16 12.67
N ARG A 286 0.75 -3.07 12.23
CA ARG A 286 0.59 -1.86 13.06
C ARG A 286 -0.11 -2.20 14.39
N ARG A 287 0.58 -1.91 15.51
CA ARG A 287 0.21 -2.26 16.91
C ARG A 287 0.29 -3.77 17.26
N GLY A 288 1.02 -4.54 16.45
CA GLY A 288 1.41 -5.93 16.69
C GLY A 288 2.87 -6.15 16.28
N GLY A 289 3.29 -7.39 16.07
CA GLY A 289 4.66 -7.72 15.65
C GLY A 289 5.10 -9.14 16.01
N PRO A 290 6.37 -9.51 15.74
CA PRO A 290 6.89 -10.84 16.05
C PRO A 290 6.75 -11.25 17.52
N GLU A 291 6.85 -10.30 18.47
CA GLU A 291 6.60 -10.58 19.89
C GLU A 291 5.14 -10.93 20.17
N GLN A 292 4.20 -10.21 19.57
CA GLN A 292 2.78 -10.53 19.69
C GLN A 292 2.44 -11.85 18.99
N LEU A 293 3.06 -12.13 17.85
CA LEU A 293 2.94 -13.43 17.18
C LEU A 293 3.40 -14.57 18.10
N ARG A 294 4.53 -14.40 18.80
CA ARG A 294 5.03 -15.38 19.78
C ARG A 294 4.02 -15.60 20.90
N LYS A 295 3.46 -14.54 21.47
CA LYS A 295 2.38 -14.63 22.47
C LYS A 295 1.15 -15.37 21.94
N ASN A 296 0.79 -15.16 20.68
CA ASN A 296 -0.37 -15.80 20.08
C ASN A 296 -0.11 -17.30 19.84
N LEU A 297 1.04 -17.65 19.28
CA LEU A 297 1.45 -19.04 19.06
C LEU A 297 1.60 -19.82 20.37
N ALA A 298 1.98 -19.16 21.46
CA ALA A 298 2.05 -19.78 22.79
C ALA A 298 0.71 -20.40 23.20
N ARG A 299 -0.42 -19.70 22.99
CA ARG A 299 -1.76 -20.24 23.27
C ARG A 299 -2.09 -21.40 22.33
N VAL A 300 -1.73 -21.28 21.05
CA VAL A 300 -2.01 -22.31 20.04
C VAL A 300 -1.38 -23.66 20.39
N ILE A 301 -0.13 -23.65 20.87
CA ILE A 301 0.60 -24.88 21.22
C ILE A 301 0.62 -25.20 22.72
N GLY A 302 -0.07 -24.40 23.54
CA GLY A 302 -0.21 -24.64 24.98
C GLY A 302 1.08 -24.44 25.81
N VAL A 303 1.94 -23.49 25.45
CA VAL A 303 3.20 -23.21 26.15
C VAL A 303 3.33 -21.73 26.54
N ARG A 304 4.28 -21.40 27.43
CA ARG A 304 4.58 -19.99 27.74
C ARG A 304 5.25 -19.32 26.53
N PRO A 305 5.10 -18.01 26.31
CA PRO A 305 5.71 -17.33 25.16
C PRO A 305 7.23 -17.56 25.01
N ALA A 306 7.96 -17.67 26.11
CA ALA A 306 9.39 -17.95 26.11
C ALA A 306 9.75 -19.36 25.57
N ASP A 307 8.82 -20.31 25.70
CA ASP A 307 9.03 -21.71 25.33
C ASP A 307 8.54 -22.01 23.89
N VAL A 308 8.01 -21.00 23.18
CA VAL A 308 7.62 -21.15 21.77
C VAL A 308 8.86 -21.43 20.92
N PRO A 309 8.92 -22.54 20.16
CA PRO A 309 10.10 -22.88 19.38
C PRO A 309 10.45 -21.81 18.35
N ASP A 310 11.73 -21.43 18.28
CA ASP A 310 12.21 -20.47 17.28
C ASP A 310 12.01 -20.97 15.84
N SER A 311 12.01 -22.29 15.64
CA SER A 311 11.68 -22.91 14.35
C SER A 311 10.24 -22.61 13.93
N LEU A 312 9.27 -22.67 14.85
CA LEU A 312 7.87 -22.32 14.59
C LEU A 312 7.72 -20.82 14.32
N MET A 313 8.41 -19.98 15.08
CA MET A 313 8.43 -18.53 14.83
C MET A 313 8.97 -18.21 13.43
N ARG A 314 10.08 -18.84 13.02
CA ARG A 314 10.63 -18.68 11.66
C ARG A 314 9.66 -19.17 10.60
N ALA A 315 9.09 -20.37 10.76
CA ALA A 315 8.11 -20.92 9.84
C ALA A 315 6.88 -20.01 9.69
N SER A 316 6.38 -19.44 10.78
CA SER A 316 5.24 -18.52 10.73
C SER A 316 5.56 -17.19 10.04
N LEU A 317 6.75 -16.62 10.27
CA LEU A 317 7.20 -15.42 9.56
C LEU A 317 7.45 -15.69 8.08
N GLU A 318 7.98 -16.86 7.71
CA GLU A 318 8.15 -17.31 6.32
C GLU A 318 6.80 -17.49 5.64
N SER A 319 5.84 -18.10 6.34
CA SER A 319 4.47 -18.29 5.88
C SER A 319 3.76 -16.94 5.63
N TYR A 320 3.86 -16.02 6.59
CA TYR A 320 3.36 -14.65 6.43
C TYR A 320 4.03 -13.90 5.26
N ALA A 321 5.33 -14.06 5.07
CA ALA A 321 6.05 -13.49 3.93
C ALA A 321 5.61 -14.12 2.60
N ARG A 322 5.32 -15.43 2.58
CA ARG A 322 4.79 -16.16 1.43
C ARG A 322 3.43 -15.61 1.01
N TYR A 323 2.49 -15.43 1.94
CA TYR A 323 1.18 -14.82 1.67
C TYR A 323 1.33 -13.49 0.93
N TRP A 324 2.12 -12.55 1.47
CA TRP A 324 2.30 -11.25 0.82
C TRP A 324 2.94 -11.38 -0.55
N ARG A 325 4.01 -12.18 -0.69
CA ARG A 325 4.66 -12.43 -1.99
C ARG A 325 3.67 -12.93 -3.04
N GLU A 326 2.77 -13.82 -2.64
CA GLU A 326 1.74 -14.38 -3.50
C GLU A 326 0.65 -13.37 -3.85
N ALA A 327 0.12 -12.65 -2.86
CA ALA A 327 -0.87 -11.59 -3.05
C ALA A 327 -0.39 -10.54 -4.08
N PHE A 328 0.90 -10.18 -4.10
CA PHE A 328 1.41 -9.24 -5.10
C PHE A 328 1.47 -9.77 -6.53
N ARG A 329 1.71 -11.07 -6.73
CA ARG A 329 1.77 -11.66 -8.08
C ARG A 329 0.41 -12.14 -8.58
N LEU A 330 -0.50 -12.48 -7.67
CA LEU A 330 -1.78 -13.11 -7.97
C LEU A 330 -2.62 -12.39 -9.05
N PRO A 331 -2.73 -11.04 -9.08
CA PRO A 331 -3.51 -10.34 -10.12
C PRO A 331 -2.90 -10.41 -11.52
N THR A 332 -1.61 -10.76 -11.62
CA THR A 332 -0.88 -10.88 -12.90
C THR A 332 -0.72 -12.33 -13.35
N MET A 333 -1.21 -13.29 -12.56
CA MET A 333 -1.21 -14.71 -12.92
C MET A 333 -2.39 -15.04 -13.82
N ASN A 334 -2.30 -16.12 -14.60
CA ASN A 334 -3.44 -16.64 -15.35
C ASN A 334 -4.37 -17.39 -14.39
N HIS A 335 -5.43 -16.73 -13.93
CA HIS A 335 -6.36 -17.27 -12.91
C HIS A 335 -6.98 -18.61 -13.33
N ARG A 336 -7.45 -18.76 -14.57
CA ARG A 336 -8.01 -20.04 -15.07
C ARG A 336 -6.99 -21.18 -15.07
N LYS A 337 -5.72 -20.90 -15.35
CA LYS A 337 -4.66 -21.91 -15.29
C LYS A 337 -4.36 -22.28 -13.84
N VAL A 338 -4.22 -21.27 -12.97
CA VAL A 338 -3.92 -21.50 -11.55
C VAL A 338 -5.05 -22.24 -10.86
N ALA A 339 -6.30 -21.84 -11.08
CA ALA A 339 -7.47 -22.51 -10.51
C ALA A 339 -7.48 -24.02 -10.86
N ARG A 340 -7.26 -24.38 -12.12
CA ARG A 340 -7.12 -25.79 -12.55
C ARG A 340 -5.95 -26.52 -11.89
N GLN A 341 -4.85 -25.83 -11.60
CA GLN A 341 -3.69 -26.45 -10.95
C GLN A 341 -3.91 -26.73 -9.47
N ILE A 342 -4.74 -25.94 -8.80
CA ILE A 342 -4.99 -26.04 -7.36
C ILE A 342 -6.34 -26.70 -7.04
N ASP A 343 -7.07 -27.17 -8.05
CA ASP A 343 -8.41 -27.75 -7.90
C ASP A 343 -8.41 -28.94 -6.94
N ASN A 344 -7.46 -29.86 -7.13
CA ASN A 344 -7.28 -31.04 -6.29
C ASN A 344 -6.77 -30.73 -4.87
N SER A 345 -6.43 -29.47 -4.57
CA SER A 345 -6.04 -29.04 -3.22
C SER A 345 -7.24 -28.76 -2.31
N PHE A 346 -8.46 -28.66 -2.87
CA PHE A 346 -9.66 -28.39 -2.11
C PHE A 346 -10.31 -29.67 -1.60
N ARG A 347 -10.53 -29.74 -0.28
CA ARG A 347 -11.15 -30.87 0.40
C ARG A 347 -12.50 -30.47 0.98
N GLY A 348 -13.44 -31.41 1.01
CA GLY A 348 -14.78 -31.19 1.58
C GLY A 348 -15.70 -30.30 0.72
N LEU A 349 -15.44 -30.23 -0.59
CA LEU A 349 -16.29 -29.47 -1.52
C LEU A 349 -17.72 -29.98 -1.59
N ASP A 350 -17.94 -31.27 -1.32
CA ASP A 350 -19.29 -31.86 -1.24
C ASP A 350 -20.20 -31.11 -0.25
N HIS A 351 -19.64 -30.51 0.83
CA HIS A 351 -20.40 -29.68 1.75
C HIS A 351 -20.85 -28.35 1.13
N LEU A 352 -20.00 -27.73 0.32
CA LEU A 352 -20.33 -26.51 -0.41
C LEU A 352 -21.37 -26.79 -1.48
N ASP A 353 -21.16 -27.85 -2.25
CA ASP A 353 -22.05 -28.26 -3.33
C ASP A 353 -23.43 -28.65 -2.80
N ALA A 354 -23.50 -29.46 -1.73
CA ALA A 354 -24.75 -29.82 -1.09
C ALA A 354 -25.49 -28.59 -0.54
N ALA A 355 -24.77 -27.64 0.06
CA ALA A 355 -25.38 -26.42 0.59
C ALA A 355 -25.92 -25.49 -0.50
N LEU A 356 -25.22 -25.37 -1.63
CA LEU A 356 -25.70 -24.64 -2.80
C LEU A 356 -26.87 -25.35 -3.48
N ALA A 357 -26.85 -26.68 -3.55
CA ALA A 357 -27.96 -27.48 -4.08
C ALA A 357 -29.25 -27.31 -3.25
N ALA A 358 -29.12 -27.06 -1.94
CA ALA A 358 -30.25 -26.76 -1.05
C ALA A 358 -30.91 -25.39 -1.30
N GLY A 359 -30.31 -24.51 -2.12
CA GLY A 359 -30.97 -23.29 -2.60
C GLY A 359 -31.01 -22.11 -1.63
N ARG A 360 -30.30 -22.18 -0.48
CA ARG A 360 -30.40 -21.18 0.61
C ARG A 360 -29.18 -20.27 0.74
N GLY A 361 -28.18 -20.44 -0.13
CA GLY A 361 -26.90 -19.73 -0.07
C GLY A 361 -25.96 -20.27 1.01
N VAL A 362 -24.73 -19.78 1.00
CA VAL A 362 -23.64 -20.30 1.85
C VAL A 362 -22.84 -19.16 2.47
N VAL A 363 -22.62 -19.25 3.78
CA VAL A 363 -21.63 -18.43 4.49
C VAL A 363 -20.38 -19.28 4.72
N LEU A 364 -19.30 -18.98 3.99
CA LEU A 364 -17.97 -19.53 4.23
C LEU A 364 -17.25 -18.64 5.25
N ALA A 365 -17.06 -19.16 6.47
CA ALA A 365 -16.36 -18.46 7.55
C ALA A 365 -14.96 -19.06 7.74
N LEU A 366 -13.91 -18.24 7.66
CA LEU A 366 -12.52 -18.70 7.76
C LEU A 366 -11.65 -17.77 8.64
N PRO A 367 -10.57 -18.29 9.25
CA PRO A 367 -9.58 -17.47 9.91
C PRO A 367 -8.57 -16.90 8.90
N HIS A 368 -7.74 -15.93 9.33
CA HIS A 368 -6.60 -15.41 8.59
C HIS A 368 -5.43 -16.41 8.56
N SER A 369 -5.66 -17.59 7.97
CA SER A 369 -4.66 -18.65 7.78
C SER A 369 -4.36 -18.87 6.31
N GLY A 370 -3.10 -19.19 5.99
CA GLY A 370 -2.66 -19.49 4.63
C GLY A 370 -2.92 -18.37 3.62
N ASN A 371 -3.40 -18.72 2.43
CA ASN A 371 -3.71 -17.75 1.36
C ASN A 371 -5.18 -17.76 0.97
N TRP A 372 -5.99 -17.00 1.70
CA TRP A 372 -7.43 -16.85 1.44
C TRP A 372 -7.76 -16.12 0.13
N ASP A 373 -6.89 -15.23 -0.37
CA ASP A 373 -7.11 -14.60 -1.69
C ASP A 373 -6.90 -15.63 -2.83
N MET A 374 -6.01 -16.62 -2.65
CA MET A 374 -5.89 -17.75 -3.57
C MET A 374 -7.14 -18.63 -3.54
N ALA A 375 -7.69 -18.89 -2.34
CA ALA A 375 -8.95 -19.62 -2.18
C ALA A 375 -10.10 -18.90 -2.88
N GLY A 376 -10.23 -17.60 -2.63
CA GLY A 376 -11.25 -16.77 -3.26
C GLY A 376 -11.10 -16.73 -4.78
N MET A 377 -9.87 -16.62 -5.31
CA MET A 377 -9.64 -16.64 -6.76
C MET A 377 -10.11 -17.96 -7.36
N TRP A 378 -9.78 -19.10 -6.73
CA TRP A 378 -10.27 -20.40 -7.16
C TRP A 378 -11.81 -20.45 -7.14
N LEU A 379 -12.44 -20.01 -6.04
CA LEU A 379 -13.90 -19.99 -5.89
C LEU A 379 -14.55 -19.12 -6.97
N ALA A 380 -13.99 -17.96 -7.28
CA ALA A 380 -14.49 -17.08 -8.32
C ALA A 380 -14.40 -17.69 -9.73
N GLN A 381 -13.40 -18.54 -9.98
CA GLN A 381 -13.25 -19.23 -11.27
C GLN A 381 -14.13 -20.47 -11.40
N THR A 382 -14.51 -21.13 -10.30
CA THR A 382 -15.23 -22.41 -10.30
C THR A 382 -16.71 -22.26 -9.97
N HIS A 383 -17.06 -21.37 -9.03
CA HIS A 383 -18.42 -21.15 -8.52
C HIS A 383 -18.96 -19.74 -8.82
N GLY A 384 -18.18 -18.91 -9.52
CA GLY A 384 -18.54 -17.54 -9.88
C GLY A 384 -18.29 -16.52 -8.77
N THR A 385 -18.59 -15.24 -9.07
CA THR A 385 -18.35 -14.12 -8.14
C THR A 385 -19.08 -14.32 -6.81
N PHE A 386 -18.32 -14.27 -5.73
CA PHE A 386 -18.82 -14.28 -4.35
C PHE A 386 -18.68 -12.90 -3.71
N THR A 387 -19.39 -12.68 -2.61
CA THR A 387 -19.39 -11.41 -1.88
C THR A 387 -18.63 -11.51 -0.55
N THR A 388 -17.85 -10.49 -0.21
CA THR A 388 -17.13 -10.39 1.07
C THR A 388 -17.17 -8.96 1.60
N VAL A 389 -16.69 -8.77 2.83
CA VAL A 389 -16.58 -7.46 3.47
C VAL A 389 -15.12 -7.12 3.74
N ALA A 390 -14.77 -5.85 3.60
CA ALA A 390 -13.44 -5.36 3.95
C ALA A 390 -13.53 -4.14 4.87
N GLU A 391 -12.61 -4.08 5.84
CA GLU A 391 -12.44 -2.90 6.69
C GLU A 391 -11.98 -1.72 5.83
N ARG A 392 -12.58 -0.55 6.04
CA ARG A 392 -12.21 0.66 5.30
C ARG A 392 -10.92 1.27 5.86
N LEU A 393 -9.79 0.74 5.38
CA LEU A 393 -8.45 1.17 5.79
C LEU A 393 -8.19 2.65 5.47
N LYS A 394 -7.49 3.34 6.38
CA LYS A 394 -6.95 4.68 6.12
C LYS A 394 -5.45 4.57 5.79
N PRO A 395 -4.94 5.30 4.78
CA PRO A 395 -5.63 6.29 3.94
C PRO A 395 -6.52 5.66 2.86
N GLU A 396 -7.51 6.41 2.37
CA GLU A 396 -8.50 5.94 1.37
C GLU A 396 -7.85 5.38 0.08
N SER A 397 -6.71 5.92 -0.33
CA SER A 397 -5.97 5.40 -1.50
C SER A 397 -5.45 3.98 -1.31
N LEU A 398 -5.10 3.59 -0.07
CA LEU A 398 -4.73 2.22 0.26
C LEU A 398 -5.96 1.31 0.16
N TYR A 399 -7.09 1.75 0.72
CA TYR A 399 -8.36 1.02 0.65
C TYR A 399 -8.80 0.75 -0.80
N ARG A 400 -8.82 1.79 -1.66
CA ARG A 400 -9.15 1.63 -3.09
C ARG A 400 -8.26 0.61 -3.79
N ARG A 401 -6.95 0.63 -3.50
CA ARG A 401 -6.00 -0.32 -4.09
C ARG A 401 -6.21 -1.77 -3.62
N PHE A 402 -6.74 -1.98 -2.41
CA PHE A 402 -7.13 -3.31 -1.94
C PHE A 402 -8.43 -3.80 -2.60
N ILE A 403 -9.40 -2.91 -2.82
CA ILE A 403 -10.62 -3.24 -3.55
C ILE A 403 -10.30 -3.61 -4.99
N GLU A 404 -9.60 -2.73 -5.73
CA GLU A 404 -9.22 -2.96 -7.14
C GLU A 404 -8.42 -4.26 -7.30
N TYR A 405 -7.61 -4.60 -6.29
CA TYR A 405 -6.88 -5.85 -6.25
C TYR A 405 -7.83 -7.06 -6.19
N ARG A 406 -8.81 -7.07 -5.29
CA ARG A 406 -9.75 -8.19 -5.08
C ARG A 406 -10.84 -8.28 -6.14
N GLU A 407 -11.30 -7.16 -6.66
CA GLU A 407 -12.25 -7.13 -7.79
C GLU A 407 -11.63 -7.77 -9.04
N ARG A 408 -10.32 -7.58 -9.29
CA ARG A 408 -9.60 -8.27 -10.37
C ARG A 408 -9.48 -9.78 -10.16
N LEU A 409 -9.63 -10.28 -8.93
CA LEU A 409 -9.68 -11.72 -8.65
C LEU A 409 -11.09 -12.30 -8.82
N GLY A 410 -12.09 -11.45 -9.09
CA GLY A 410 -13.48 -11.83 -9.27
C GLY A 410 -14.37 -11.69 -8.02
N PHE A 411 -13.93 -10.95 -7.01
CA PHE A 411 -14.66 -10.79 -5.74
C PHE A 411 -15.55 -9.56 -5.79
N GLU A 412 -16.72 -9.60 -5.15
CA GLU A 412 -17.49 -8.41 -4.80
C GLU A 412 -17.12 -8.00 -3.36
N VAL A 413 -16.49 -6.83 -3.17
CA VAL A 413 -15.98 -6.39 -1.86
C VAL A 413 -16.79 -5.21 -1.33
N LEU A 414 -17.52 -5.43 -0.23
CA LEU A 414 -18.33 -4.40 0.41
C LEU A 414 -17.55 -3.65 1.50
N PRO A 415 -17.61 -2.31 1.55
CA PRO A 415 -17.06 -1.53 2.67
C PRO A 415 -17.81 -1.82 3.97
N LEU A 416 -17.12 -2.18 5.05
CA LEU A 416 -17.73 -2.26 6.40
C LEU A 416 -18.34 -0.92 6.88
N SER A 417 -17.87 0.22 6.37
CA SER A 417 -18.42 1.54 6.71
C SER A 417 -18.41 2.53 5.54
N GLY A 418 -19.44 3.39 5.49
CA GLY A 418 -19.56 4.46 4.49
C GLY A 418 -19.81 3.96 3.06
N GLY A 419 -20.46 2.80 2.92
CA GLY A 419 -21.09 2.35 1.68
C GLY A 419 -22.51 2.90 1.52
N GLY A 420 -23.09 2.79 0.33
CA GLY A 420 -24.44 3.29 0.03
C GLY A 420 -25.57 2.49 0.68
N LYS A 421 -25.35 1.19 0.94
CA LYS A 421 -26.23 0.30 1.69
C LYS A 421 -25.47 -0.35 2.86
N PRO A 422 -26.13 -0.69 3.98
CA PRO A 422 -25.55 -1.49 5.04
C PRO A 422 -25.03 -2.84 4.50
N PRO A 423 -23.77 -3.23 4.79
CA PRO A 423 -23.20 -4.47 4.26
C PRO A 423 -24.03 -5.72 4.61
N PHE A 424 -24.55 -5.79 5.83
CA PHE A 424 -25.37 -6.91 6.30
C PHE A 424 -26.59 -7.15 5.41
N GLU A 425 -27.29 -6.08 5.00
CA GLU A 425 -28.46 -6.19 4.11
C GLU A 425 -28.06 -6.74 2.74
N VAL A 426 -26.97 -6.23 2.16
CA VAL A 426 -26.48 -6.71 0.86
C VAL A 426 -26.05 -8.17 0.95
N LEU A 427 -25.39 -8.58 2.03
CA LEU A 427 -25.04 -9.99 2.24
C LEU A 427 -26.28 -10.88 2.34
N CYS A 428 -27.33 -10.43 3.05
CA CYS A 428 -28.61 -11.15 3.08
C CYS A 428 -29.25 -11.28 1.69
N GLU A 429 -29.24 -10.21 0.88
CA GLU A 429 -29.71 -10.24 -0.51
C GLU A 429 -28.94 -11.31 -1.33
N ARG A 430 -27.61 -11.39 -1.18
CA ARG A 430 -26.77 -12.36 -1.90
C ARG A 430 -27.04 -13.80 -1.48
N LEU A 431 -27.16 -14.05 -0.17
CA LEU A 431 -27.46 -15.38 0.36
C LEU A 431 -28.84 -15.87 -0.09
N ARG A 432 -29.87 -15.02 -0.02
CA ARG A 432 -31.22 -15.35 -0.51
C ARG A 432 -31.27 -15.62 -2.02
N ALA A 433 -30.31 -15.09 -2.78
CA ALA A 433 -30.10 -15.41 -4.19
C ALA A 433 -29.25 -16.67 -4.42
N ASN A 434 -29.12 -17.53 -3.41
CA ASN A 434 -28.32 -18.76 -3.39
C ASN A 434 -26.84 -18.54 -3.77
N ARG A 435 -26.24 -17.43 -3.33
CA ARG A 435 -24.81 -17.13 -3.57
C ARG A 435 -23.95 -17.39 -2.34
N VAL A 436 -22.64 -17.42 -2.58
CA VAL A 436 -21.63 -17.58 -1.54
C VAL A 436 -21.21 -16.22 -0.97
N VAL A 437 -21.15 -16.15 0.35
CA VAL A 437 -20.57 -15.04 1.11
C VAL A 437 -19.35 -15.57 1.88
N CYS A 438 -18.20 -14.93 1.73
CA CYS A 438 -16.98 -15.29 2.44
C CYS A 438 -16.64 -14.25 3.52
N LEU A 439 -16.40 -14.68 4.75
CA LEU A 439 -16.10 -13.80 5.89
C LEU A 439 -14.85 -14.25 6.64
N MET A 440 -13.93 -13.31 6.85
CA MET A 440 -12.86 -13.49 7.84
C MET A 440 -13.49 -13.37 9.24
N ALA A 441 -13.45 -14.44 10.02
CA ALA A 441 -14.42 -14.65 11.10
C ALA A 441 -13.83 -14.95 12.48
N GLU A 442 -12.52 -14.81 12.69
CA GLU A 442 -11.88 -15.18 13.97
C GLU A 442 -11.50 -13.99 14.85
N ARG A 443 -11.76 -12.75 14.42
CA ARG A 443 -11.33 -11.55 15.17
C ARG A 443 -12.21 -10.33 14.99
N ASP A 444 -12.87 -9.92 16.08
CA ASP A 444 -13.54 -8.62 16.22
C ASP A 444 -13.37 -8.08 17.65
N LEU A 445 -12.29 -7.34 17.89
CA LEU A 445 -11.98 -6.75 19.22
C LEU A 445 -12.67 -5.39 19.44
N THR A 446 -13.86 -5.23 18.89
CA THR A 446 -14.75 -4.10 19.15
C THR A 446 -15.81 -4.47 20.20
N ARG A 447 -16.64 -3.49 20.59
CA ARG A 447 -17.73 -3.70 21.54
C ARG A 447 -18.81 -4.65 21.00
N SER A 448 -18.97 -4.75 19.68
CA SER A 448 -19.96 -5.61 19.03
C SER A 448 -19.48 -7.05 18.80
N GLY A 449 -18.22 -7.35 19.08
CA GLY A 449 -17.68 -8.71 18.98
C GLY A 449 -18.27 -9.63 20.05
N VAL A 450 -18.59 -10.86 19.65
CA VAL A 450 -19.10 -11.94 20.51
C VAL A 450 -17.94 -12.52 21.29
N GLU A 451 -18.05 -12.54 22.61
CA GLU A 451 -17.03 -13.13 23.47
C GLU A 451 -17.12 -14.66 23.43
N VAL A 452 -15.99 -15.30 23.18
CA VAL A 452 -15.86 -16.76 23.06
C VAL A 452 -14.57 -17.24 23.70
N ASN A 453 -14.55 -18.49 24.14
CA ASN A 453 -13.34 -19.17 24.53
C ASN A 453 -12.56 -19.62 23.29
N PHE A 454 -11.27 -19.29 23.21
CA PHE A 454 -10.43 -19.67 22.08
C PHE A 454 -9.04 -20.04 22.58
N PHE A 455 -8.65 -21.31 22.45
CA PHE A 455 -7.46 -21.87 23.08
C PHE A 455 -7.41 -21.65 24.61
N GLY A 456 -8.55 -21.79 25.29
CA GLY A 456 -8.65 -21.70 26.75
C GLY A 456 -8.65 -20.29 27.34
N GLU A 457 -8.54 -19.25 26.50
CA GLU A 457 -8.60 -17.85 26.92
C GLU A 457 -9.73 -17.08 26.21
N PRO A 458 -10.34 -16.08 26.85
CA PRO A 458 -11.41 -15.29 26.26
C PRO A 458 -10.90 -14.36 25.14
N THR A 459 -11.59 -14.41 24.00
CA THR A 459 -11.39 -13.53 22.84
C THR A 459 -12.74 -13.02 22.33
N ARG A 460 -12.74 -12.18 21.29
CA ARG A 460 -13.96 -11.75 20.59
C ARG A 460 -13.91 -12.03 19.09
N MET A 461 -15.00 -12.58 18.56
CA MET A 461 -15.20 -12.91 17.15
C MET A 461 -16.43 -12.18 16.58
N PRO A 462 -16.48 -11.87 15.28
CA PRO A 462 -17.61 -11.17 14.68
C PRO A 462 -18.90 -12.00 14.73
N ALA A 463 -20.01 -11.36 15.11
CA ALA A 463 -21.34 -11.99 15.10
C ALA A 463 -21.91 -12.25 13.68
N GLY A 464 -21.31 -11.63 12.66
CA GLY A 464 -21.80 -11.60 11.28
C GLY A 464 -22.16 -12.96 10.69
N PRO A 465 -21.27 -13.99 10.76
CA PRO A 465 -21.54 -15.30 10.19
C PRO A 465 -22.79 -15.96 10.77
N ALA A 466 -22.92 -16.00 12.10
CA ALA A 466 -24.09 -16.59 12.77
C ALA A 466 -25.37 -15.80 12.48
N LYS A 467 -25.32 -14.46 12.57
CA LYS A 467 -26.49 -13.61 12.28
C LYS A 467 -26.99 -13.78 10.84
N LEU A 468 -26.08 -13.89 9.87
CA LEU A 468 -26.47 -14.13 8.48
C LEU A 468 -27.12 -15.50 8.30
N ALA A 469 -26.54 -16.55 8.89
CA ALA A 469 -27.09 -17.90 8.81
C ALA A 469 -28.49 -17.99 9.44
N ILE A 470 -28.70 -17.35 10.60
CA ILE A 470 -30.01 -17.30 11.27
C ILE A 470 -31.04 -16.54 10.41
N GLU A 471 -30.67 -15.36 9.90
CA GLU A 471 -31.58 -14.45 9.19
C GLU A 471 -31.98 -14.94 7.79
N THR A 472 -31.10 -15.69 7.11
CA THR A 472 -31.33 -16.15 5.74
C THR A 472 -31.58 -17.65 5.64
N GLY A 473 -31.19 -18.41 6.66
CA GLY A 473 -31.18 -19.86 6.60
C GLY A 473 -30.03 -20.45 5.79
N ALA A 474 -29.06 -19.64 5.37
CA ALA A 474 -27.87 -20.10 4.66
C ALA A 474 -27.05 -21.08 5.50
N ALA A 475 -26.39 -22.03 4.85
CA ALA A 475 -25.46 -22.92 5.54
C ALA A 475 -24.23 -22.15 6.02
N LEU A 476 -23.89 -22.26 7.31
CA LEU A 476 -22.65 -21.73 7.88
C LEU A 476 -21.56 -22.79 7.85
N LEU A 477 -20.68 -22.72 6.85
CA LEU A 477 -19.59 -23.66 6.65
C LEU A 477 -18.27 -23.06 7.17
N PRO A 478 -17.62 -23.65 8.18
CA PRO A 478 -16.26 -23.31 8.53
C PRO A 478 -15.31 -23.71 7.40
N ALA A 479 -14.33 -22.87 7.10
CA ALA A 479 -13.30 -23.16 6.11
C ALA A 479 -11.90 -22.84 6.66
N HIS A 480 -10.89 -23.53 6.14
CA HIS A 480 -9.50 -23.30 6.50
C HIS A 480 -8.59 -23.34 5.28
N CYS A 481 -7.60 -22.46 5.26
CA CYS A 481 -6.57 -22.40 4.24
C CYS A 481 -5.21 -22.53 4.93
N TRP A 482 -4.28 -23.28 4.34
CA TRP A 482 -2.90 -23.41 4.84
C TRP A 482 -1.94 -23.60 3.66
N PHE A 483 -0.65 -23.65 3.95
CA PHE A 483 0.36 -23.89 2.94
C PHE A 483 0.90 -25.31 3.02
N GLU A 484 0.90 -25.99 1.88
CA GLU A 484 1.66 -27.22 1.69
C GLU A 484 3.04 -26.90 1.13
N ARG A 485 3.99 -27.86 1.24
CA ARG A 485 5.40 -27.68 0.85
C ARG A 485 5.57 -27.03 -0.53
N ASN A 486 4.78 -27.47 -1.52
CA ASN A 486 4.81 -26.96 -2.89
C ASN A 486 3.44 -26.47 -3.39
N GLY A 487 2.50 -26.22 -2.49
CA GLY A 487 1.12 -25.94 -2.87
C GLY A 487 0.34 -25.21 -1.79
N TRP A 488 -0.97 -25.28 -1.94
CA TRP A 488 -1.94 -24.71 -1.00
C TRP A 488 -2.83 -25.85 -0.54
N GLY A 489 -3.28 -25.79 0.70
CA GLY A 489 -4.30 -26.69 1.21
C GLY A 489 -5.55 -25.89 1.56
N PHE A 490 -6.71 -26.43 1.21
CA PHE A 490 -8.00 -25.82 1.50
C PHE A 490 -8.95 -26.90 1.99
N ARG A 491 -9.74 -26.59 3.01
CA ARG A 491 -10.79 -27.49 3.49
C ARG A 491 -12.03 -26.72 3.87
N VAL A 492 -13.16 -27.18 3.36
CA VAL A 492 -14.49 -26.81 3.82
C VAL A 492 -14.97 -27.90 4.79
N TYR A 493 -15.50 -27.49 5.93
CA TYR A 493 -16.00 -28.38 6.98
C TYR A 493 -17.54 -28.45 6.94
N PRO A 494 -18.14 -29.47 7.56
CA PRO A 494 -19.60 -29.56 7.68
C PRO A 494 -20.22 -28.30 8.27
N ALA A 495 -21.46 -28.02 7.87
CA ALA A 495 -22.21 -26.88 8.39
C ALA A 495 -22.36 -26.94 9.91
N LEU A 496 -22.23 -25.79 10.55
CA LEU A 496 -22.58 -25.65 11.97
C LEU A 496 -24.09 -25.66 12.13
N ASP A 497 -24.55 -26.29 13.20
CA ASP A 497 -25.95 -26.22 13.60
C ASP A 497 -26.30 -24.80 14.07
N CYS A 498 -27.21 -24.16 13.33
CA CYS A 498 -27.69 -22.81 13.62
C CYS A 498 -29.16 -22.82 14.10
N THR A 499 -29.76 -23.99 14.33
CA THR A 499 -31.18 -24.13 14.69
C THR A 499 -31.54 -23.50 16.04
N SER A 500 -30.58 -23.42 16.96
CA SER A 500 -30.78 -22.78 18.26
C SER A 500 -31.08 -21.28 18.16
N GLY A 501 -30.68 -20.61 17.08
CA GLY A 501 -30.73 -19.15 16.95
C GLY A 501 -29.78 -18.40 17.91
N ASP A 502 -29.00 -19.12 18.73
CA ASP A 502 -28.08 -18.51 19.69
C ASP A 502 -26.75 -18.15 19.01
N VAL A 503 -26.59 -16.85 18.75
CA VAL A 503 -25.36 -16.27 18.16
C VAL A 503 -24.12 -16.63 18.98
N GLY A 504 -24.20 -16.66 20.31
CA GLY A 504 -23.07 -16.99 21.18
C GLY A 504 -22.62 -18.43 20.99
N ALA A 505 -23.56 -19.37 21.08
CA ALA A 505 -23.29 -20.80 20.91
C ALA A 505 -22.72 -21.13 19.52
N ILE A 506 -23.29 -20.54 18.46
CA ILE A 506 -22.85 -20.77 17.07
C ILE A 506 -21.42 -20.24 16.86
N ILE A 507 -21.12 -19.02 17.35
CA ILE A 507 -19.79 -18.44 17.21
C ILE A 507 -18.77 -19.18 18.09
N GLN A 508 -19.17 -19.74 19.24
CA GLN A 508 -18.31 -20.61 20.04
C GLN A 508 -17.96 -21.90 19.26
N ALA A 509 -18.95 -22.58 18.67
CA ALA A 509 -18.70 -23.77 17.85
C ALA A 509 -17.78 -23.46 16.63
N LEU A 510 -17.93 -22.28 16.04
CA LEU A 510 -17.04 -21.79 15.00
C LEU A 510 -15.61 -21.55 15.52
N ALA A 511 -15.47 -20.95 16.71
CA ALA A 511 -14.19 -20.74 17.37
C ALA A 511 -13.48 -22.06 17.68
N ASP A 512 -14.21 -23.07 18.17
CA ASP A 512 -13.68 -24.40 18.47
C ASP A 512 -13.15 -25.07 17.20
N ARG A 513 -13.90 -24.96 16.10
CA ARG A 513 -13.45 -25.45 14.78
C ARG A 513 -12.20 -24.71 14.31
N PHE A 514 -12.15 -23.39 14.44
CA PHE A 514 -10.95 -22.63 14.08
C PHE A 514 -9.75 -23.00 14.94
N ALA A 515 -9.94 -23.25 16.24
CA ALA A 515 -8.87 -23.64 17.14
C ALA A 515 -8.27 -24.98 16.74
N ALA A 516 -9.10 -25.99 16.45
CA ALA A 516 -8.65 -27.28 15.95
C ALA A 516 -7.84 -27.15 14.66
N ASN A 517 -8.36 -26.39 13.69
CA ASN A 517 -7.70 -26.23 12.38
C ASN A 517 -6.37 -25.47 12.48
N ILE A 518 -6.32 -24.43 13.32
CA ILE A 518 -5.08 -23.66 13.55
C ILE A 518 -4.05 -24.50 14.31
N ALA A 519 -4.48 -25.37 15.22
CA ALA A 519 -3.56 -26.28 15.92
C ALA A 519 -2.90 -27.29 14.97
N GLU A 520 -3.58 -27.72 13.91
CA GLU A 520 -3.01 -28.57 12.86
C GLU A 520 -1.97 -27.83 11.99
N HIS A 521 -2.16 -26.52 11.78
CA HIS A 521 -1.32 -25.68 10.92
C HIS A 521 -0.90 -24.36 11.58
N PRO A 522 -0.20 -24.39 12.74
CA PRO A 522 -0.01 -23.21 13.58
C PRO A 522 0.86 -22.14 12.91
N ALA A 523 1.82 -22.54 12.08
CA ALA A 523 2.68 -21.61 11.35
C ALA A 523 1.90 -20.76 10.34
N ASP A 524 0.81 -21.28 9.78
CA ASP A 524 0.09 -20.65 8.69
C ASP A 524 -0.96 -19.66 9.15
N TRP A 525 -1.23 -19.55 10.45
CA TRP A 525 -2.12 -18.53 11.00
C TRP A 525 -1.43 -17.17 11.15
N HIS A 526 -1.81 -16.20 10.33
CA HIS A 526 -1.13 -14.90 10.18
C HIS A 526 -1.59 -13.85 11.20
N MET A 527 -1.68 -14.23 12.47
CA MET A 527 -2.14 -13.34 13.53
C MET A 527 -0.98 -12.65 14.25
N LEU A 528 -0.47 -11.57 13.66
CA LEU A 528 0.60 -10.74 14.26
C LEU A 528 0.06 -9.65 15.20
N GLN A 529 -1.27 -9.48 15.25
CA GLN A 529 -1.94 -8.49 16.09
C GLN A 529 -2.44 -9.12 17.40
N PRO A 530 -2.73 -8.32 18.45
CA PRO A 530 -3.39 -8.84 19.64
C PRO A 530 -4.71 -9.52 19.25
N GLN A 531 -4.89 -10.75 19.74
CA GLN A 531 -6.08 -11.57 19.53
C GLN A 531 -6.90 -11.67 20.81
N TRP A 532 -6.29 -12.07 21.93
CA TRP A 532 -7.00 -12.25 23.19
C TRP A 532 -7.24 -10.94 23.95
N LEU A 533 -8.29 -10.92 24.77
CA LEU A 533 -8.63 -9.76 25.59
C LEU A 533 -7.55 -9.44 26.63
N ALA A 534 -6.84 -10.46 27.12
CA ALA A 534 -5.73 -10.34 28.06
C ALA A 534 -4.55 -9.53 27.49
N ASP A 535 -4.36 -9.52 26.16
CA ASP A 535 -3.25 -8.85 25.49
C ASP A 535 -3.56 -7.37 25.15
N LEU A 536 -4.75 -6.88 25.51
CA LEU A 536 -5.13 -5.48 25.31
C LEU A 536 -4.66 -4.61 26.48
N SER A 537 -4.24 -3.37 26.19
CA SER A 537 -3.88 -2.40 27.23
C SER A 537 -5.05 -2.12 28.19
N ASP A 538 -4.74 -1.75 29.44
CA ASP A 538 -5.76 -1.48 30.46
C ASP A 538 -6.78 -0.43 30.01
N ALA A 539 -6.31 0.66 29.40
CA ALA A 539 -7.17 1.69 28.83
C ALA A 539 -8.12 1.14 27.74
N ARG A 540 -7.71 0.13 26.98
CA ARG A 540 -8.53 -0.49 25.94
C ARG A 540 -9.49 -1.52 26.54
N ARG A 541 -9.07 -2.30 27.55
CA ARG A 541 -9.96 -3.17 28.33
C ARG A 541 -11.05 -2.38 29.05
N ALA A 542 -10.69 -1.25 29.68
CA ALA A 542 -11.64 -0.36 30.35
C ALA A 542 -12.70 0.21 29.38
N ARG A 543 -12.29 0.60 28.16
CA ARG A 543 -13.22 1.07 27.11
C ARG A 543 -14.18 -0.01 26.59
N LEU A 544 -13.84 -1.28 26.75
CA LEU A 544 -14.73 -2.40 26.42
C LEU A 544 -15.71 -2.73 27.56
N ARG A 545 -15.41 -2.32 28.81
CA ARG A 545 -16.21 -2.58 30.01
C ARG A 545 -17.21 -1.47 30.36
N HIS A 546 -16.93 -0.20 30.04
CA HIS A 546 -17.84 0.91 30.33
C HIS A 546 -18.83 1.16 29.20
N ASN A 547 -20.13 1.07 29.53
CA ASN A 547 -21.30 1.31 28.67
C ASN A 547 -21.25 2.69 28.00
#